data_AF-A0AAV4IVL2-F1
#
_entry.id   AF-A0AAV4IVL2-F1
#
_cell.length_a   1.000
_cell.length_b   1.000
_cell.length_c   1.000
_cell.angle_alpha   90.00
_cell.angle_beta   90.00
_cell.angle_gamma   90.00
#
_symmetry.space_group_name_H-M   'P 1'
#
loop_
_entity.id
_entity.type
_entity.pdbx_description
1 polymer ?
#
loop_
_entity_poly.entity_id
_entity_poly.type
_entity_poly.pdbx_seq_one_letter_code
_entity_poly.pdbx_strand_id
1 'polypeptide(L)'
;MADTQQMPSVKTETTTSPSTPTHSISCQLSNFDDENNSQIDIVNIPDEYGNAFLKFLNFDIAKEETKFNDSVELMLTKLDEFFSLVDMIRSDTSLCLQNTMPDIQMKCKEMDAVFEKIDRLEDFVNIVKESVVTVEEKVNKAESELGAVGGFIKKLSSFISKKPSPALTPSRNKGPEFVPPDIFSTKDYFDHSMETETSIAASVPGPSVMSANPQDSNQESGNSST
;
A
#
# COMPACT_ATOMS: atom_id res chain seq x y z
N MET A 1 11.40 44.48 -1.76
CA MET A 1 12.09 44.45 -0.45
C MET A 1 12.39 42.99 -0.17
N ALA A 2 13.61 42.57 -0.50
CA ALA A 2 14.06 41.19 -0.39
C ALA A 2 15.08 41.15 0.75
N ASP A 3 14.78 40.43 1.82
CA ASP A 3 15.72 40.20 2.91
C ASP A 3 16.65 39.04 2.55
N THR A 4 17.88 39.41 2.22
CA THR A 4 19.02 38.50 2.08
C THR A 4 19.52 38.13 3.47
N GLN A 5 19.29 36.89 3.91
CA GLN A 5 19.93 36.35 5.11
C GLN A 5 21.32 35.82 4.75
N GLN A 6 22.30 36.45 5.40
CA GLN A 6 23.73 36.28 5.21
C GLN A 6 24.28 35.18 6.13
N MET A 7 24.95 34.21 5.54
CA MET A 7 25.71 33.18 6.27
C MET A 7 27.05 33.76 6.77
N PRO A 8 27.47 33.51 8.03
CA PRO A 8 28.76 33.96 8.51
C PRO A 8 29.92 33.06 8.03
N SER A 9 30.97 33.70 7.52
CA SER A 9 32.21 33.08 7.06
C SER A 9 33.08 32.53 8.19
N VAL A 10 33.51 31.28 7.99
CA VAL A 10 34.87 30.73 8.17
C VAL A 10 35.78 31.43 9.20
N LYS A 11 35.99 30.74 10.32
CA LYS A 11 37.26 30.74 11.06
C LYS A 11 37.91 29.37 10.87
N THR A 12 39.00 29.34 10.11
CA THR A 12 39.90 28.19 10.01
C THR A 12 40.70 28.09 11.30
N GLU A 13 40.33 27.17 12.18
CA GLU A 13 41.21 26.69 13.24
C GLU A 13 42.02 25.52 12.70
N THR A 14 43.32 25.76 12.54
CA THR A 14 44.33 24.74 12.26
C THR A 14 44.45 23.84 13.49
N THR A 15 43.68 22.74 13.50
CA THR A 15 43.89 21.65 14.47
C THR A 15 45.04 20.79 13.99
N THR A 16 46.20 21.13 14.55
CA THR A 16 47.45 20.39 14.56
C THR A 16 47.22 18.89 14.72
N SER A 17 47.68 18.14 13.73
CA SER A 17 47.90 16.69 13.78
C SER A 17 48.78 16.36 14.98
N PRO A 18 48.43 15.39 15.84
CA PRO A 18 49.42 14.83 16.75
C PRO A 18 50.37 13.99 15.89
N SER A 19 51.51 14.59 15.54
CA SER A 19 52.67 13.84 15.05
C SER A 19 53.00 12.76 16.08
N THR A 20 52.87 11.51 15.67
CA THR A 20 53.40 10.38 16.42
C THR A 20 54.89 10.62 16.66
N PRO A 21 55.37 10.64 17.91
CA PRO A 21 56.80 10.61 18.14
C PRO A 21 57.27 9.20 17.78
N THR A 22 57.97 9.09 16.65
CA THR A 22 58.82 7.95 16.36
C THR A 22 59.95 7.95 17.40
N HIS A 23 59.71 7.38 18.58
CA HIS A 23 60.76 7.15 19.55
C HIS A 23 61.63 6.01 19.02
N SER A 24 62.69 6.39 18.31
CA SER A 24 63.84 5.53 18.09
C SER A 24 64.34 5.09 19.47
N ILE A 25 64.15 3.82 19.81
CA ILE A 25 64.81 3.22 20.97
C ILE A 25 66.26 3.01 20.56
N SER A 26 67.05 4.07 20.67
CA SER A 26 68.51 3.98 20.66
C SER A 26 68.90 3.44 22.04
N CYS A 27 69.22 2.15 22.10
CA CYS A 27 69.82 1.55 23.28
C CYS A 27 71.17 2.21 23.54
N GLN A 28 71.21 3.21 24.43
CA GLN A 28 72.45 3.74 24.97
C GLN A 28 73.00 2.77 26.00
N LEU A 29 73.67 1.73 25.52
CA LEU A 29 74.69 1.00 26.28
C LEU A 29 76.03 1.68 26.01
N SER A 30 76.37 2.69 26.81
CA SER A 30 77.75 3.17 26.88
C SER A 30 78.09 3.80 28.23
N ASN A 31 79.01 3.11 28.91
CA ASN A 31 80.07 3.62 29.78
C ASN A 31 79.69 4.20 31.15
N PHE A 32 79.82 3.36 32.17
CA PHE A 32 80.25 3.78 33.51
C PHE A 32 81.58 3.11 33.80
N ASP A 33 82.64 3.90 33.80
CA ASP A 33 83.92 3.53 34.39
C ASP A 33 83.93 3.93 35.88
N ASP A 34 84.54 3.04 36.66
CA ASP A 34 85.14 3.17 38.00
C ASP A 34 84.31 3.11 39.31
N GLU A 35 84.58 2.01 40.03
CA GLU A 35 84.92 1.96 41.47
C GLU A 35 83.79 2.23 42.50
N ASN A 36 82.71 1.45 42.40
CA ASN A 36 82.04 0.90 43.59
C ASN A 36 81.18 -0.29 43.17
N ASN A 37 81.69 -1.50 43.38
CA ASN A 37 80.94 -2.72 43.17
C ASN A 37 79.89 -2.91 44.29
N SER A 38 78.91 -2.01 44.38
CA SER A 38 77.57 -2.40 44.78
C SER A 38 76.88 -2.84 43.50
N GLN A 39 77.21 -4.06 43.07
CA GLN A 39 76.37 -4.84 42.18
C GLN A 39 74.94 -4.64 42.68
N ILE A 40 74.12 -3.88 41.94
CA ILE A 40 72.68 -3.93 42.16
C ILE A 40 72.38 -5.39 41.89
N ASP A 41 72.21 -6.17 42.95
CA ASP A 41 71.85 -7.58 42.86
C ASP A 41 70.46 -7.60 42.23
N ILE A 42 70.44 -7.64 40.90
CA ILE A 42 69.26 -7.93 40.08
C ILE A 42 68.63 -9.26 40.55
N VAL A 43 69.42 -10.08 41.26
CA VAL A 43 69.07 -11.33 41.92
C VAL A 43 68.06 -11.16 43.08
N ASN A 44 67.83 -9.95 43.62
CA ASN A 44 66.99 -9.75 44.81
C ASN A 44 65.80 -8.79 44.61
N ILE A 45 65.35 -8.58 43.37
CA ILE A 45 63.98 -8.09 43.15
C ILE A 45 63.04 -9.20 43.63
N PRO A 46 62.14 -8.97 44.61
CA PRO A 46 61.22 -10.01 45.02
C PRO A 46 60.47 -10.50 43.79
N ASP A 47 60.49 -11.81 43.55
CA ASP A 47 59.87 -12.45 42.39
C ASP A 47 58.44 -11.95 42.16
N GLU A 48 57.74 -11.54 43.22
CA GLU A 48 56.42 -10.91 43.17
C GLU A 48 56.35 -9.65 42.28
N TYR A 49 57.31 -8.71 42.40
CA TYR A 49 57.33 -7.48 41.59
C TYR A 49 57.80 -7.74 40.16
N GLY A 50 58.78 -8.63 39.98
CA GLY A 50 59.24 -9.07 38.65
C GLY A 50 58.12 -9.78 37.88
N ASN A 51 57.41 -10.70 38.53
CA ASN A 51 56.29 -11.42 37.95
C ASN A 51 55.08 -10.53 37.66
N ALA A 52 54.78 -9.54 38.52
CA ALA A 52 53.72 -8.57 38.26
C ALA A 52 54.04 -7.70 37.04
N PHE A 53 55.29 -7.27 36.89
CA PHE A 53 55.75 -6.50 35.73
C PHE A 53 55.74 -7.34 34.45
N LEU A 54 56.20 -8.61 34.51
CA LEU A 54 56.12 -9.54 33.39
C LEU A 54 54.67 -9.84 33.00
N LYS A 55 53.75 -10.00 33.95
CA LYS A 55 52.32 -10.17 33.68
C LYS A 55 51.69 -8.93 33.04
N PHE A 56 52.12 -7.73 33.42
CA PHE A 56 51.70 -6.48 32.78
C PHE A 56 52.25 -6.34 31.36
N LEU A 57 53.50 -6.77 31.12
CA LEU A 57 54.12 -6.79 29.79
C LEU A 57 53.68 -7.97 28.92
N ASN A 58 53.06 -9.00 29.49
CA ASN A 58 52.48 -10.15 28.78
C ASN A 58 51.17 -9.76 28.06
N PHE A 59 51.25 -8.66 27.32
CA PHE A 59 50.26 -8.25 26.35
C PHE A 59 50.44 -9.15 25.13
N ASP A 60 49.46 -10.03 24.91
CA ASP A 60 49.44 -10.92 23.77
C ASP A 60 48.99 -10.12 22.53
N ILE A 61 49.97 -9.54 21.85
CA ILE A 61 49.78 -8.74 20.64
C ILE A 61 49.00 -9.53 19.59
N ALA A 62 49.29 -10.83 19.42
CA ALA A 62 48.63 -11.68 18.43
C ALA A 62 47.14 -11.89 18.77
N LYS A 63 46.83 -12.06 20.05
CA LYS A 63 45.43 -12.15 20.50
C LYS A 63 44.67 -10.84 20.27
N GLU A 64 45.28 -9.69 20.54
CA GLU A 64 44.60 -8.41 20.34
C GLU A 64 44.46 -8.04 18.85
N GLU A 65 45.48 -8.35 18.04
CA GLU A 65 45.43 -8.26 16.57
C GLU A 65 44.28 -9.09 16.00
N THR A 66 44.11 -10.33 16.48
CA THR A 66 43.02 -11.21 16.05
C THR A 66 41.66 -10.62 16.37
N LYS A 67 41.44 -10.15 17.61
CA LYS A 67 40.16 -9.50 17.98
C LYS A 67 39.87 -8.26 17.15
N PHE A 68 40.89 -7.47 16.86
CA PHE A 68 40.74 -6.29 16.02
C PHE A 68 40.32 -6.69 14.62
N ASN A 69 41.00 -7.67 14.03
CA ASN A 69 40.65 -8.20 12.71
C ASN A 69 39.21 -8.78 12.69
N ASP A 70 38.85 -9.58 13.69
CA ASP A 70 37.48 -10.12 13.83
C ASP A 70 36.43 -9.00 13.93
N SER A 71 36.74 -7.91 14.64
CA SER A 71 35.86 -6.75 14.74
C SER A 71 35.71 -6.01 13.41
N VAL A 72 36.77 -5.94 12.59
CA VAL A 72 36.72 -5.33 11.26
C VAL A 72 35.88 -6.20 10.33
N GLU A 73 36.11 -7.51 10.31
CA GLU A 73 35.34 -8.45 9.49
C GLU A 73 33.84 -8.44 9.85
N LEU A 74 33.53 -8.39 11.14
CA LEU A 74 32.14 -8.24 11.61
C LEU A 74 31.53 -6.92 11.10
N MET A 75 32.28 -5.82 11.11
CA MET A 75 31.80 -4.53 10.64
C MET A 75 31.57 -4.52 9.13
N LEU A 76 32.48 -5.12 8.35
CA LEU A 76 32.34 -5.28 6.92
C LEU A 76 31.12 -6.13 6.56
N THR A 77 30.90 -7.23 7.28
CA THR A 77 29.72 -8.09 7.11
C THR A 77 28.42 -7.32 7.39
N LYS A 78 28.38 -6.52 8.47
CA LYS A 78 27.21 -5.69 8.78
C LYS A 78 26.95 -4.63 7.71
N LEU A 79 27.99 -4.04 7.13
CA LEU A 79 27.83 -3.07 6.05
C LEU A 79 27.20 -3.72 4.81
N ASP A 80 27.63 -4.93 4.45
CA ASP A 80 27.04 -5.68 3.32
C ASP A 80 25.56 -6.03 3.56
N GLU A 81 25.22 -6.42 4.79
CA GLU A 81 23.82 -6.61 5.20
C GLU A 81 23.02 -5.30 5.09
N PHE A 82 23.58 -4.17 5.55
CA PHE A 82 22.91 -2.88 5.42
C PHE A 82 22.69 -2.49 3.96
N PHE A 83 23.65 -2.74 3.07
CA PHE A 83 23.46 -2.51 1.63
C PHE A 83 22.32 -3.35 1.07
N SER A 84 22.28 -4.63 1.44
CA SER A 84 21.20 -5.53 1.03
C SER A 84 19.82 -5.03 1.50
N LEU A 85 19.72 -4.54 2.74
CA LEU A 85 18.49 -3.96 3.28
C LEU A 85 18.10 -2.66 2.55
N VAL A 86 19.07 -1.79 2.25
CA VAL A 86 18.83 -0.55 1.51
C VAL A 86 18.31 -0.84 0.10
N ASP A 87 18.90 -1.82 -0.58
CA ASP A 87 18.45 -2.23 -1.91
C ASP A 87 17.04 -2.80 -1.89
N MET A 88 16.71 -3.60 -0.87
CA MET A 88 15.36 -4.10 -0.65
C MET A 88 14.36 -2.96 -0.46
N ILE A 89 14.66 -2.01 0.43
CA ILE A 89 13.81 -0.83 0.67
C ILE A 89 13.63 -0.02 -0.62
N ARG A 90 14.70 0.16 -1.40
CA ARG A 90 14.64 0.90 -2.66
C ARG A 90 13.78 0.18 -3.69
N SER A 91 13.92 -1.13 -3.80
CA SER A 91 13.09 -1.98 -4.66
C SER A 91 11.62 -1.91 -4.26
N ASP A 92 11.30 -2.07 -2.98
CA ASP A 92 9.94 -2.05 -2.45
C ASP A 92 9.29 -0.67 -2.62
N THR A 93 10.06 0.39 -2.38
CA THR A 93 9.60 1.76 -2.64
C THR A 93 9.28 1.96 -4.11
N SER A 94 10.13 1.46 -5.02
CA SER A 94 9.89 1.52 -6.46
C SER A 94 8.64 0.74 -6.84
N LEU A 95 8.47 -0.49 -6.34
CA LEU A 95 7.30 -1.32 -6.58
C LEU A 95 6.01 -0.62 -6.13
N CYS A 96 6.02 -0.09 -4.90
CA CYS A 96 4.89 0.59 -4.30
C CYS A 96 4.49 1.85 -5.09
N LEU A 97 5.46 2.71 -5.41
CA LEU A 97 5.19 3.99 -6.08
C LEU A 97 4.86 3.83 -7.57
N GLN A 98 5.47 2.87 -8.25
CA GLN A 98 5.32 2.71 -9.69
C GLN A 98 4.15 1.80 -10.08
N ASN A 99 3.77 0.83 -9.22
CA ASN A 99 2.74 -0.15 -9.54
C ASN A 99 1.60 -0.08 -8.52
N THR A 100 1.87 -0.39 -7.25
CA THR A 100 0.81 -0.60 -6.26
C THR A 100 -0.06 0.65 -6.06
N MET A 101 0.53 1.83 -5.91
CA MET A 101 -0.23 3.05 -5.66
C MET A 101 -1.04 3.50 -6.89
N PRO A 102 -0.49 3.51 -8.13
CA PRO A 102 -1.29 3.70 -9.35
C PRO A 102 -2.41 2.69 -9.52
N ASP A 103 -2.18 1.40 -9.23
CA ASP A 103 -3.19 0.35 -9.34
C ASP A 103 -4.34 0.58 -8.36
N ILE A 104 -4.03 0.92 -7.10
CA ILE A 104 -5.04 1.29 -6.11
C ILE A 104 -5.83 2.51 -6.60
N GLN A 105 -5.16 3.54 -7.12
CA GLN A 105 -5.83 4.72 -7.63
C GLN A 105 -6.76 4.39 -8.81
N MET A 106 -6.33 3.51 -9.72
CA MET A 106 -7.15 3.03 -10.83
C MET A 106 -8.40 2.30 -10.31
N LYS A 107 -8.23 1.41 -9.34
CA LYS A 107 -9.36 0.69 -8.72
C LYS A 107 -10.30 1.61 -7.96
N CYS A 108 -9.80 2.65 -7.29
CA CYS A 108 -10.65 3.67 -6.68
C CYS A 108 -11.49 4.40 -7.75
N LYS A 109 -10.91 4.74 -8.90
CA LYS A 109 -11.67 5.36 -10.00
C LYS A 109 -12.72 4.44 -10.61
N GLU A 110 -12.42 3.14 -10.73
CA GLU A 110 -13.42 2.15 -11.14
C GLU A 110 -14.59 2.07 -10.15
N MET A 111 -14.32 2.25 -8.85
CA MET A 111 -15.37 2.30 -7.83
C MET A 111 -16.30 3.53 -8.00
N ASP A 112 -15.78 4.67 -8.45
CA ASP A 112 -16.62 5.86 -8.72
C ASP A 112 -17.73 5.54 -9.73
N ALA A 113 -17.41 4.77 -10.78
CA ALA A 113 -18.41 4.33 -11.76
C ALA A 113 -19.45 3.36 -11.14
N VAL A 114 -19.09 2.59 -10.11
CA VAL A 114 -20.04 1.76 -9.37
C VAL A 114 -20.94 2.62 -8.49
N PHE A 115 -20.38 3.62 -7.80
CA PHE A 115 -21.17 4.55 -6.99
C PHE A 115 -22.17 5.33 -7.84
N GLU A 116 -21.77 5.82 -9.02
CA GLU A 116 -22.72 6.44 -9.95
C GLU A 116 -23.88 5.51 -10.35
N LYS A 117 -23.61 4.21 -10.54
CA LYS A 117 -24.69 3.24 -10.82
C LYS A 117 -25.63 3.07 -9.64
N ILE A 118 -25.09 3.09 -8.42
CA ILE A 118 -25.88 3.00 -7.18
C ILE A 118 -26.76 4.25 -7.04
N ASP A 119 -26.20 5.45 -7.25
CA ASP A 119 -26.94 6.72 -7.14
C ASP A 119 -28.10 6.77 -8.15
N ARG A 120 -27.84 6.40 -9.41
CA ARG A 120 -28.89 6.32 -10.44
C ARG A 120 -29.99 5.32 -10.09
N LEU A 121 -29.61 4.18 -9.48
CA LEU A 121 -30.58 3.20 -9.03
C LEU A 121 -31.43 3.74 -7.87
N GLU A 122 -30.84 4.48 -6.94
CA GLU A 122 -31.55 5.12 -5.84
C GLU A 122 -32.57 6.15 -6.36
N ASP A 123 -32.16 7.02 -7.29
CA ASP A 123 -33.06 7.97 -7.95
C ASP A 123 -34.22 7.27 -8.65
N PHE A 124 -33.93 6.20 -9.39
CA PHE A 124 -34.94 5.41 -10.05
C PHE A 124 -35.94 4.80 -9.06
N VAL A 125 -35.46 4.24 -7.94
CA VAL A 125 -36.32 3.69 -6.88
C VAL A 125 -37.21 4.77 -6.27
N ASN A 126 -36.70 5.99 -6.10
CA ASN A 126 -37.51 7.12 -5.61
C ASN A 126 -38.64 7.48 -6.59
N ILE A 127 -38.36 7.48 -7.89
CA ILE A 127 -39.38 7.73 -8.93
C ILE A 127 -40.45 6.63 -8.93
N VAL A 128 -40.03 5.36 -8.81
CA VAL A 128 -40.97 4.23 -8.72
C VAL A 128 -41.88 4.39 -7.51
N LYS A 129 -41.31 4.77 -6.36
CA LYS A 129 -42.05 5.01 -5.12
C LYS A 129 -43.11 6.12 -5.30
N GLU A 130 -42.74 7.25 -5.90
CA GLU A 130 -43.68 8.35 -6.17
C GLU A 130 -44.80 7.95 -7.15
N SER A 131 -44.48 7.19 -8.18
CA SER A 131 -45.47 6.65 -9.13
C SER A 131 -46.47 5.72 -8.43
N VAL A 132 -46.00 4.81 -7.56
CA VAL A 132 -46.87 3.94 -6.76
C VAL A 132 -47.80 4.74 -5.85
N VAL A 133 -47.29 5.75 -5.14
CA VAL A 133 -48.11 6.65 -4.30
C VAL A 133 -49.19 7.35 -5.14
N THR A 134 -48.83 7.86 -6.31
CA THR A 134 -49.76 8.55 -7.22
C THR A 134 -50.86 7.60 -7.73
N VAL A 135 -50.48 6.37 -8.08
CA VAL A 135 -51.42 5.33 -8.51
C VAL A 135 -52.36 4.95 -7.37
N GLU A 136 -51.83 4.74 -6.16
CA GLU A 136 -52.62 4.43 -4.97
C GLU A 136 -53.62 5.53 -4.64
N GLU A 137 -53.21 6.81 -4.69
CA GLU A 137 -54.12 7.95 -4.48
C GLU A 137 -55.25 7.99 -5.52
N LYS A 138 -54.92 7.79 -6.80
CA LYS A 138 -55.94 7.74 -7.88
C LYS A 138 -56.91 6.57 -7.72
N VAL A 139 -56.42 5.40 -7.31
CA VAL A 139 -57.26 4.22 -7.02
C VAL A 139 -58.18 4.51 -5.84
N ASN A 140 -57.64 5.01 -4.72
CA ASN A 140 -58.42 5.37 -3.54
C ASN A 140 -59.51 6.40 -3.87
N LYS A 141 -59.19 7.40 -4.71
CA LYS A 141 -60.16 8.39 -5.18
C LYS A 141 -61.27 7.75 -6.03
N ALA A 142 -60.90 6.90 -6.99
CA ALA A 142 -61.87 6.22 -7.85
C ALA A 142 -62.79 5.27 -7.06
N GLU A 143 -62.26 4.55 -6.07
CA GLU A 143 -63.04 3.67 -5.19
C GLU A 143 -64.01 4.46 -4.31
N SER A 144 -63.57 5.60 -3.76
CA SER A 144 -64.42 6.49 -2.96
C SER A 144 -65.57 7.07 -3.80
N GLU A 145 -65.27 7.56 -5.00
CA GLU A 145 -66.27 8.09 -5.93
C GLU A 145 -67.25 7.00 -6.38
N LEU A 146 -66.78 5.80 -6.72
CA LEU A 146 -67.63 4.68 -7.12
C LEU A 146 -68.53 4.20 -5.95
N GLY A 147 -67.99 4.12 -4.73
CA GLY A 147 -68.75 3.77 -3.54
C GLY A 147 -69.83 4.80 -3.20
N ALA A 148 -69.51 6.09 -3.33
CA ALA A 148 -70.46 7.17 -3.16
C ALA A 148 -71.55 7.12 -4.24
N VAL A 149 -71.17 7.04 -5.53
CA VAL A 149 -72.09 7.00 -6.68
C VAL A 149 -73.00 5.77 -6.61
N GLY A 150 -72.48 4.58 -6.25
CA GLY A 150 -73.30 3.39 -6.01
C GLY A 150 -74.29 3.54 -4.85
N GLY A 151 -73.93 4.30 -3.80
CA GLY A 151 -74.82 4.68 -2.72
C GLY A 151 -75.94 5.64 -3.15
N PHE A 152 -75.60 6.64 -3.97
CA PHE A 152 -76.56 7.61 -4.52
C PHE A 152 -77.52 6.97 -5.53
N ILE A 153 -77.04 6.08 -6.40
CA ILE A 153 -77.89 5.38 -7.37
C ILE A 153 -78.92 4.50 -6.65
N LYS A 154 -78.54 3.79 -5.58
CA LYS A 154 -79.49 3.03 -4.76
C LYS A 154 -80.57 3.93 -4.14
N LYS A 155 -80.18 5.11 -3.64
CA LYS A 155 -81.13 6.11 -3.09
C LYS A 155 -82.07 6.66 -4.18
N LEU A 156 -81.57 6.97 -5.38
CA LEU A 156 -82.39 7.49 -6.48
C LEU A 156 -83.33 6.43 -7.08
N SER A 157 -82.88 5.18 -7.18
CA SER A 157 -83.74 4.05 -7.59
C SER A 157 -84.93 3.87 -6.64
N SER A 158 -84.76 4.12 -5.33
CA SER A 158 -85.89 4.06 -4.39
C SER A 158 -86.93 5.18 -4.55
N PHE A 159 -86.63 6.26 -5.30
CA PHE A 159 -87.58 7.35 -5.57
C PHE A 159 -88.31 7.24 -6.92
N ILE A 160 -87.87 6.35 -7.83
CA ILE A 160 -88.37 6.30 -9.23
C ILE A 160 -89.53 5.30 -9.42
N SER A 161 -89.99 4.59 -8.38
CA SER A 161 -91.15 3.71 -8.47
C SER A 161 -92.53 4.41 -8.56
N LYS A 162 -92.62 5.65 -9.06
CA LYS A 162 -93.91 6.33 -9.30
C LYS A 162 -93.99 6.98 -10.69
N LYS A 163 -94.53 6.18 -11.64
CA LYS A 163 -95.23 6.48 -12.91
C LYS A 163 -94.51 7.30 -14.03
N PRO A 164 -94.85 7.04 -15.32
CA PRO A 164 -94.10 7.57 -16.47
C PRO A 164 -94.67 8.90 -16.99
N SER A 165 -93.79 9.76 -17.53
CA SER A 165 -94.16 10.82 -18.49
C SER A 165 -93.02 11.02 -19.52
N PRO A 166 -93.32 11.48 -20.75
CA PRO A 166 -92.44 11.33 -21.89
C PRO A 166 -91.50 12.52 -22.10
N ALA A 167 -90.36 12.20 -22.72
CA ALA A 167 -89.47 13.08 -23.48
C ALA A 167 -88.83 14.26 -22.71
N LEU A 168 -87.54 14.09 -22.41
CA LEU A 168 -86.48 15.05 -22.70
C LEU A 168 -85.16 14.27 -22.53
N THR A 169 -84.39 14.18 -23.61
CA THR A 169 -83.08 13.51 -23.63
C THR A 169 -82.16 14.19 -22.62
N PRO A 170 -81.68 13.51 -21.56
CA PRO A 170 -80.72 14.12 -20.66
C PRO A 170 -79.38 14.18 -21.39
N SER A 171 -78.79 15.36 -21.42
CA SER A 171 -77.39 15.56 -21.80
C SER A 171 -76.56 14.52 -21.06
N ARG A 172 -75.84 13.70 -21.84
CA ARG A 172 -74.93 12.67 -21.37
C ARG A 172 -73.91 13.33 -20.45
N ASN A 173 -74.13 13.24 -19.14
CA ASN A 173 -73.17 13.65 -18.13
C ASN A 173 -71.86 12.94 -18.50
N LYS A 174 -70.86 13.72 -18.93
CA LYS A 174 -69.51 13.21 -19.12
C LYS A 174 -69.09 12.71 -17.74
N GLY A 175 -68.91 11.40 -17.60
CA GLY A 175 -68.37 10.82 -16.37
C GLY A 175 -67.00 11.43 -16.06
N PRO A 176 -66.47 11.22 -14.84
CA PRO A 176 -65.13 11.70 -14.50
C PRO A 176 -64.15 11.24 -15.57
N GLU A 177 -63.46 12.22 -16.17
CA GLU A 177 -62.51 11.99 -17.25
C GLU A 177 -61.29 11.29 -16.66
N PHE A 178 -61.07 10.04 -17.06
CA PHE A 178 -59.93 9.26 -16.61
C PHE A 178 -58.65 9.84 -17.24
N VAL A 179 -57.77 10.36 -16.39
CA VAL A 179 -56.42 10.79 -16.78
C VAL A 179 -55.42 9.71 -16.37
N PRO A 180 -54.83 8.98 -17.33
CA PRO A 180 -53.81 7.97 -17.04
C PRO A 180 -52.69 8.53 -16.15
N PRO A 181 -52.21 7.77 -15.15
CA PRO A 181 -50.97 8.11 -14.46
C PRO A 181 -49.80 8.11 -15.44
N ASP A 182 -48.86 9.02 -15.23
CA ASP A 182 -47.58 8.97 -15.94
C ASP A 182 -46.77 7.77 -15.41
N ILE A 183 -46.31 6.91 -16.32
CA ILE A 183 -45.61 5.68 -15.98
C ILE A 183 -44.18 5.83 -16.48
N PHE A 184 -43.23 5.73 -15.56
CA PHE A 184 -41.81 5.83 -15.88
C PHE A 184 -41.37 4.66 -16.79
N SER A 185 -40.45 4.94 -17.72
CA SER A 185 -39.82 3.94 -18.58
C SER A 185 -38.40 3.67 -18.08
N THR A 186 -38.08 2.42 -17.77
CA THR A 186 -36.72 2.02 -17.33
C THR A 186 -35.62 2.36 -18.35
N LYS A 187 -35.97 2.42 -19.63
CA LYS A 187 -35.05 2.78 -20.72
C LYS A 187 -34.56 4.22 -20.63
N ASP A 188 -35.29 5.07 -19.92
CA ASP A 188 -34.98 6.49 -19.79
C ASP A 188 -33.99 6.74 -18.63
N TYR A 189 -33.74 5.71 -17.79
CA TYR A 189 -32.89 5.80 -16.59
C TYR A 189 -31.65 4.89 -16.65
N PHE A 190 -31.70 3.79 -17.40
CA PHE A 190 -30.56 2.88 -17.58
C PHE A 190 -30.12 2.88 -19.04
N ASP A 191 -28.97 3.50 -19.34
CA ASP A 191 -28.35 3.41 -20.66
C ASP A 191 -27.87 1.97 -20.93
N HIS A 192 -28.16 1.44 -22.14
CA HIS A 192 -27.71 0.12 -22.61
C HIS A 192 -26.17 -0.01 -22.77
N SER A 193 -25.40 1.04 -22.52
CA SER A 193 -23.93 0.99 -22.55
C SER A 193 -23.30 0.27 -21.35
N MET A 194 -24.12 -0.23 -20.42
CA MET A 194 -23.68 -0.94 -19.22
C MET A 194 -23.42 -2.45 -19.45
N GLU A 195 -23.67 -2.98 -20.65
CA GLU A 195 -23.55 -4.42 -20.98
C GLU A 195 -22.14 -4.88 -21.42
N THR A 196 -21.13 -4.01 -21.48
CA THR A 196 -19.87 -4.32 -22.18
C THR A 196 -18.64 -4.53 -21.29
N GLU A 197 -18.73 -5.15 -20.10
CA GLU A 197 -17.52 -5.61 -19.37
C GLU A 197 -17.65 -6.98 -18.69
N THR A 198 -18.45 -7.90 -19.25
CA THR A 198 -18.44 -9.33 -18.83
C THR A 198 -18.03 -10.23 -20.00
N SER A 199 -16.84 -10.02 -20.54
CA SER A 199 -16.15 -10.99 -21.42
C SER A 199 -14.65 -10.67 -21.49
N ILE A 200 -13.94 -10.86 -20.39
CA ILE A 200 -12.51 -11.22 -20.47
C ILE A 200 -12.40 -12.65 -19.95
N ALA A 201 -12.36 -13.53 -20.93
CA ALA A 201 -12.12 -14.94 -20.79
C ALA A 201 -10.75 -15.21 -20.14
N ALA A 202 -10.77 -16.16 -19.22
CA ALA A 202 -9.82 -17.27 -19.12
C ALA A 202 -8.65 -17.23 -20.13
N SER A 203 -7.53 -16.65 -19.73
CA SER A 203 -6.21 -17.03 -20.24
C SER A 203 -5.18 -16.82 -19.14
N VAL A 204 -5.09 -17.82 -18.26
CA VAL A 204 -3.94 -18.00 -17.37
C VAL A 204 -2.92 -18.81 -18.16
N PRO A 205 -1.73 -18.28 -18.49
CA PRO A 205 -0.61 -19.13 -18.89
C PRO A 205 -0.03 -19.75 -17.62
N GLY A 206 -0.20 -21.06 -17.46
CA GLY A 206 0.45 -21.81 -16.38
C GLY A 206 1.98 -21.80 -16.54
N PRO A 207 2.76 -21.91 -15.45
CA PRO A 207 4.20 -21.99 -15.54
C PRO A 207 4.60 -23.35 -16.12
N SER A 208 5.29 -23.30 -17.26
CA SER A 208 5.86 -24.47 -17.94
C SER A 208 7.02 -25.02 -17.10
N VAL A 209 6.76 -26.12 -16.39
CA VAL A 209 7.79 -26.91 -15.71
C VAL A 209 8.58 -27.65 -16.78
N MET A 210 9.81 -27.18 -17.07
CA MET A 210 10.76 -27.92 -17.90
C MET A 210 11.49 -28.93 -17.00
N SER A 211 11.03 -30.18 -17.08
CA SER A 211 11.76 -31.36 -16.63
C SER A 211 13.11 -31.45 -17.33
N ALA A 212 14.20 -31.32 -16.57
CA ALA A 212 15.49 -31.85 -16.97
C ALA A 212 15.52 -33.34 -16.62
N ASN A 213 15.53 -34.21 -17.63
CA ASN A 213 15.86 -35.63 -17.47
C ASN A 213 17.31 -35.84 -17.95
N PRO A 214 18.16 -36.56 -17.20
CA PRO A 214 19.55 -36.84 -17.55
C PRO A 214 19.68 -38.18 -18.28
N GLN A 215 20.57 -38.25 -19.28
CA GLN A 215 21.39 -39.41 -19.71
C GLN A 215 22.16 -39.01 -20.99
N ASP A 216 23.48 -38.86 -20.94
CA ASP A 216 24.52 -39.89 -21.05
C ASP A 216 24.88 -40.21 -22.51
N SER A 217 26.10 -39.86 -22.92
CA SER A 217 26.87 -40.58 -23.94
C SER A 217 28.28 -40.00 -24.06
N ASN A 218 29.23 -40.80 -23.58
CA ASN A 218 30.61 -40.85 -24.03
C ASN A 218 30.76 -40.64 -25.54
N GLN A 219 31.72 -39.81 -25.96
CA GLN A 219 32.48 -40.10 -27.16
C GLN A 219 33.93 -39.61 -27.06
N GLU A 220 34.79 -40.62 -26.99
CA GLU A 220 36.23 -40.61 -27.15
C GLU A 220 36.56 -40.65 -28.66
N SER A 221 37.30 -39.64 -29.15
CA SER A 221 38.33 -39.73 -30.21
C SER A 221 38.92 -38.32 -30.35
N GLY A 222 40.21 -38.07 -30.14
CA GLY A 222 41.30 -38.60 -30.95
C GLY A 222 41.45 -37.74 -32.21
N ASN A 223 42.47 -36.86 -32.23
CA ASN A 223 43.14 -36.20 -33.38
C ASN A 223 44.16 -35.22 -32.75
N SER A 224 45.46 -35.50 -32.61
CA SER A 224 46.55 -35.69 -33.58
C SER A 224 46.77 -34.54 -34.58
N SER A 225 47.95 -33.91 -34.44
CA SER A 225 48.71 -33.09 -35.40
C SER A 225 48.09 -31.72 -35.75
N THR A 226 48.77 -30.59 -35.55
CA THR A 226 50.12 -30.22 -36.02
C THR A 226 50.66 -29.06 -35.18
#